data_AF-X1E3I5-F1
#
_entry.id   AF-X1E3I5-F1
#
_cell.length_a   1.000
_cell.length_b   1.000
_cell.length_c   1.000
_cell.angle_alpha   90.00
_cell.angle_beta   90.00
_cell.angle_gamma   90.00
#
_symmetry.space_group_name_H-M   'P 1'
#
loop_
_entity.id
_entity.type
_entity.pdbx_description
1 polymer ?
#
loop_
_entity_poly.entity_id
_entity_poly.type
_entity_poly.pdbx_seq_one_letter_code
_entity_poly.pdbx_strand_id
1 'polypeptide(L)'
;APDLRDYGIGAQILADLGLHIIRLLTNNPKKVIGLEGYGLKVLETLPVITSPNPYNRHYLEIKQKKLGHLLQIPNTTEKRRK
;
A
#
# COMPACT_ATOMS: atom_id res chain seq x y z
N ALA A 1 -17.28 4.95 -1.14
CA ALA A 1 -16.84 6.16 -1.86
C ALA A 1 -15.49 5.89 -2.52
N PRO A 2 -15.22 6.42 -3.72
CA PRO A 2 -13.92 6.30 -4.37
C PRO A 2 -12.82 7.03 -3.57
N ASP A 3 -11.57 6.57 -3.72
CA ASP A 3 -10.38 7.20 -3.13
C ASP A 3 -10.05 8.48 -3.91
N LEU A 4 -10.07 9.64 -3.24
CA LEU A 4 -9.89 10.97 -3.85
C LEU A 4 -8.42 11.43 -3.88
N ARG A 5 -7.48 10.60 -3.43
CA ARG A 5 -6.07 11.00 -3.34
C ARG A 5 -5.40 11.02 -4.71
N ASP A 6 -4.76 12.13 -5.04
CA ASP A 6 -3.85 12.28 -6.18
C ASP A 6 -2.40 12.05 -5.72
N TYR A 7 -1.64 11.28 -6.49
CA TYR A 7 -0.25 10.92 -6.22
C TYR A 7 0.73 11.55 -7.22
N GLY A 8 0.25 12.36 -8.17
CA GLY A 8 1.05 12.95 -9.24
C GLY A 8 2.11 13.94 -8.75
N ILE A 9 1.79 14.74 -7.74
CA ILE A 9 2.77 15.67 -7.14
C ILE A 9 3.95 14.91 -6.53
N GLY A 10 3.68 13.84 -5.78
CA GLY A 10 4.75 13.01 -5.21
C GLY A 10 5.59 12.33 -6.29
N ALA A 11 4.95 11.91 -7.39
CA ALA A 11 5.65 11.32 -8.52
C ALA A 11 6.60 12.31 -9.23
N GLN A 12 6.14 13.54 -9.45
CA GLN A 12 6.94 14.61 -10.04
C GLN A 12 8.13 15.00 -9.17
N ILE A 13 7.96 15.10 -7.84
CA ILE A 13 9.06 15.36 -6.91
C ILE A 13 10.14 14.27 -7.03
N LEU A 14 9.75 13.00 -7.06
CA LEU A 14 10.71 11.90 -7.17
C LEU A 14 11.45 11.93 -8.52
N ALA A 15 10.76 12.23 -9.61
CA ALA A 15 11.36 12.36 -10.94
C ALA A 15 12.35 13.54 -11.00
N ASP A 16 12.00 14.69 -10.39
CA ASP A 16 12.86 15.87 -10.31
C ASP A 16 14.14 15.61 -9.48
N LEU A 17 14.04 14.76 -8.46
CA LEU A 17 15.19 14.24 -7.71
C LEU A 17 16.03 13.20 -8.48
N GLY A 18 15.66 12.88 -9.72
CA GLY A 18 16.37 11.96 -10.60
C GLY A 18 16.00 10.48 -10.43
N LEU A 19 14.97 10.15 -9.65
CA LEU A 19 14.48 8.79 -9.53
C LEU A 19 13.51 8.51 -10.68
N HIS A 20 13.91 7.66 -11.62
CA HIS A 20 13.04 7.27 -12.74
C HIS A 20 12.67 5.78 -12.73
N ILE A 21 13.40 4.96 -11.98
CA ILE A 21 13.14 3.52 -11.85
C ILE A 21 13.14 3.20 -10.36
N ILE A 22 12.00 2.71 -9.86
CA ILE A 22 11.81 2.46 -8.43
C ILE A 22 11.26 1.07 -8.16
N ARG A 23 11.58 0.54 -6.98
CA ARG A 23 10.86 -0.57 -6.36
C ARG A 23 9.87 0.01 -5.37
N LEU A 24 8.59 -0.21 -5.61
CA LEU A 24 7.55 0.45 -4.85
C LEU A 24 7.12 -0.40 -3.66
N LEU A 25 7.32 0.14 -2.46
CA LEU A 25 6.77 -0.46 -1.24
C LEU A 25 5.28 -0.15 -1.14
N THR A 26 4.40 -1.09 -1.49
CA THR A 26 2.95 -0.87 -1.43
C THR A 26 2.16 -2.16 -1.21
N ASN A 27 1.08 -2.05 -0.45
CA ASN A 27 0.06 -3.11 -0.35
C ASN A 27 -1.14 -2.85 -1.25
N ASN A 28 -1.16 -1.76 -2.03
CA ASN A 28 -2.26 -1.41 -2.92
C ASN A 28 -1.76 -1.44 -4.38
N PRO A 29 -2.16 -2.43 -5.18
CA PRO A 29 -1.71 -2.57 -6.57
C PRO A 29 -2.28 -1.48 -7.50
N LYS A 30 -3.43 -0.87 -7.17
CA LYS A 30 -4.00 0.22 -7.98
C LYS A 30 -3.13 1.47 -8.01
N LYS A 31 -2.22 1.63 -7.05
CA LYS A 31 -1.31 2.78 -6.97
C LYS A 31 -0.18 2.73 -8.01
N VAL A 32 0.06 1.58 -8.64
CA VAL A 32 1.15 1.40 -9.61
C VAL A 32 0.85 2.12 -10.93
N ILE A 33 -0.39 1.99 -11.42
CA ILE A 33 -0.83 2.48 -12.75
C ILE A 33 -0.72 4.01 -12.86
N GLY A 34 -0.89 4.73 -11.75
CA GLY A 34 -0.87 6.19 -11.74
C GLY A 34 0.52 6.82 -11.78
N LEU A 35 1.60 6.08 -11.51
CA LEU A 35 2.95 6.65 -11.38
C LEU A 35 3.71 6.67 -12.71
N GLU A 36 3.43 5.72 -13.61
CA GLU A 36 4.10 5.63 -14.91
C GLU A 36 3.87 6.86 -15.79
N GLY A 37 2.70 7.48 -15.69
CA GLY A 37 2.37 8.72 -16.40
C GLY A 37 3.21 9.94 -16.00
N TYR A 38 3.95 9.87 -14.88
CA TYR A 38 4.82 10.94 -14.38
C TYR A 38 6.31 10.63 -14.57
N GLY A 39 6.66 9.67 -15.45
CA GLY A 39 8.06 9.33 -15.73
C GLY A 39 8.71 8.43 -14.67
N LEU A 40 7.91 7.82 -13.79
CA LEU A 40 8.36 6.81 -12.82
C LEU A 40 8.03 5.40 -13.31
N LYS A 41 9.04 4.63 -13.67
CA LYS A 41 8.91 3.20 -13.96
C LYS A 41 8.94 2.39 -12.65
N VAL A 42 7.89 1.62 -12.39
CA VAL A 42 7.85 0.69 -11.25
C VAL A 42 8.38 -0.67 -11.71
N LEU A 43 9.53 -1.09 -11.18
CA LEU A 43 10.16 -2.36 -11.55
C LEU A 43 9.47 -3.56 -10.87
N GLU A 44 9.14 -3.42 -9.60
CA GLU A 44 8.37 -4.39 -8.82
C GLU A 44 7.66 -3.70 -7.66
N THR A 45 6.61 -4.34 -7.15
CA THR A 45 5.96 -3.96 -5.89
C THR A 45 6.37 -4.90 -4.78
N LEU A 46 6.90 -4.35 -3.70
CA LEU A 46 7.21 -5.11 -2.50
C LEU A 46 6.14 -4.85 -1.43
N PRO A 47 5.60 -5.90 -0.79
CA PRO A 47 4.55 -5.74 0.22
C PRO A 47 5.14 -5.13 1.50
N VAL A 48 4.33 -4.32 2.18
CA VAL A 48 4.66 -3.72 3.49
C VAL A 48 3.78 -4.37 4.55
N ILE A 49 4.16 -5.57 4.98
CA ILE A 49 3.37 -6.35 5.93
C ILE A 49 3.74 -5.93 7.35
N THR A 50 2.73 -5.54 8.14
CA THR A 50 2.89 -5.22 9.56
C THR A 50 1.87 -6.00 10.36
N SER A 51 2.28 -6.49 11.53
CA SER A 51 1.37 -7.21 12.43
C SER A 51 0.26 -6.27 12.91
N PRO A 52 -1.02 -6.62 12.75
CA PRO A 52 -2.13 -5.86 13.29
C PRO A 52 -2.04 -5.75 14.81
N ASN A 53 -2.31 -4.57 15.34
CA ASN A 53 -2.52 -4.34 16.77
C ASN A 53 -4.01 -4.15 17.06
N PRO A 54 -4.44 -4.15 18.34
CA PRO A 54 -5.86 -4.01 18.69
C PRO A 54 -6.52 -2.75 18.14
N TYR A 55 -5.76 -1.66 17.96
CA TYR A 55 -6.28 -0.35 17.54
C TYR A 55 -6.42 -0.23 16.02
N ASN A 56 -5.56 -0.88 15.23
CA ASN A 56 -5.54 -0.74 13.77
C ASN A 56 -6.18 -1.93 13.01
N ARG A 57 -6.53 -3.02 13.71
CA ARG A 57 -7.09 -4.23 13.10
C ARG A 57 -8.29 -3.95 12.21
N HIS A 58 -9.31 -3.26 12.75
CA HIS A 58 -10.52 -2.96 12.00
C HIS A 58 -10.22 -2.14 10.73
N TYR A 59 -9.32 -1.17 10.83
CA TYR A 59 -8.89 -0.35 9.70
C TYR A 59 -8.18 -1.17 8.61
N LEU A 60 -7.29 -2.08 9.01
CA LEU A 60 -6.60 -2.98 8.08
C LEU A 60 -7.56 -3.95 7.40
N GLU A 61 -8.57 -4.47 8.12
CA GLU A 61 -9.61 -5.32 7.56
C GLU A 61 -10.45 -4.58 6.50
N ILE A 62 -10.82 -3.32 6.75
CA ILE A 62 -11.52 -2.50 5.76
C ILE A 62 -10.64 -2.27 4.53
N LYS A 63 -9.34 -2.00 4.72
CA LYS A 63 -8.39 -1.86 3.60
C LYS A 63 -8.29 -3.11 2.75
N GLN A 64 -8.22 -4.28 3.39
CA GLN A 64 -8.18 -5.56 2.70
C GLN A 64 -9.49 -5.84 1.94
N LYS A 65 -10.63 -5.81 2.65
CA LYS A 65 -11.92 -6.26 2.11
C LYS A 65 -12.55 -5.28 1.11
N LYS A 66 -12.36 -3.97 1.31
CA LYS A 66 -13.07 -2.93 0.53
C LYS A 66 -12.17 -2.11 -0.39
N LEU A 67 -10.88 -2.03 -0.12
CA LEU A 67 -9.96 -1.14 -0.86
C LEU A 67 -8.90 -1.91 -1.69
N GLY A 68 -9.03 -3.24 -1.79
CA GLY A 68 -8.18 -4.08 -2.63
C GLY A 68 -6.73 -4.18 -2.15
N HIS A 69 -6.48 -3.98 -0.86
CA HIS A 69 -5.14 -4.14 -0.31
C HIS A 69 -4.76 -5.62 -0.15
N LEU A 70 -3.55 -5.98 -0.57
CA LEU A 70 -2.93 -7.28 -0.34
C LEU A 70 -2.31 -7.30 1.07
N LEU A 71 -3.12 -7.67 2.06
CA LEU A 71 -2.69 -7.78 3.46
C LEU A 71 -2.98 -9.20 3.98
N GLN A 72 -2.07 -9.75 4.77
CA GLN A 72 -2.31 -10.97 5.54
C GLN A 72 -2.58 -10.57 6.98
N ILE A 73 -3.86 -10.59 7.38
CA ILE A 73 -4.28 -10.26 8.76
C ILE A 73 -4.48 -11.59 9.49
N PRO A 74 -3.59 -11.99 10.42
CA PRO A 74 -3.77 -13.23 11.16
C PRO A 74 -5.05 -13.17 12.01
N ASN A 75 -5.84 -14.25 11.93
CA ASN A 75 -6.97 -14.48 12.82
C ASN A 75 -6.41 -14.74 14.21
N THR A 76 -6.67 -13.87 15.17
CA THR A 76 -6.35 -14.10 16.57
C THR A 76 -7.30 -15.17 17.11
N THR A 77 -7.05 -16.43 16.77
CA THR A 77 -7.66 -17.60 17.41
C THR A 77 -6.62 -18.29 18.27
N GLU A 78 -5.80 -17.53 18.99
CA GLU A 78 -4.95 -18.10 20.03
C GLU A 78 -5.56 -17.79 21.39
N LYS A 79 -6.09 -18.87 21.96
CA LYS A 79 -6.45 -19.03 23.37
C LYS A 79 -5.42 -18.29 24.22
N ARG A 80 -5.90 -17.33 25.04
CA ARG A 80 -5.28 -17.03 26.32
C ARG A 80 -5.23 -18.34 27.12
N ARG A 81 -4.17 -19.13 26.97
CA ARG A 81 -3.82 -20.12 27.98
C ARG A 81 -3.22 -19.32 29.14
N LYS A 82 -3.89 -19.43 30.27
CA LYS A 82 -3.45 -18.98 31.59
C LYS A 82 -2.07 -19.51 31.90
#